data_AF-A0AAE3T1G5-F1
#
_entry.id   AF-A0AAE3T1G5-F1
#
_cell.length_a   1.000
_cell.length_b   1.000
_cell.length_c   1.000
_cell.angle_alpha   90.00
_cell.angle_beta   90.00
_cell.angle_gamma   90.00
#
_symmetry.space_group_name_H-M   'P 1'
#
loop_
_entity.id
_entity.type
_entity.pdbx_description
1 polymer ?
#
loop_
_entity_poly.entity_id
_entity_poly.type
_entity_poly.pdbx_seq_one_letter_code
_entity_poly.pdbx_strand_id
1 'polypeptide(L)'
;MGYAAYREHMGVPRTGSRTVFRVLDVTVACTDAAAVRHQLSGCEGVGVLRCEPLLHDASAETDALRVRLAVRLPATRYFEVLHAVLLCAPQGEIGRLLSWPEHLHRCGVRHE
;
A
#
# COMPACT_ATOMS: atom_id res chain seq x y z
N MET A 1 33.67 17.56 -28.30
CA MET A 1 32.79 17.41 -27.13
C MET A 1 31.40 17.06 -27.63
N GLY A 2 30.93 15.83 -27.42
CA GLY A 2 29.62 15.38 -27.89
C GLY A 2 28.58 15.57 -26.80
N TYR A 3 27.63 16.47 -27.01
CA TYR A 3 26.46 16.60 -26.13
C TYR A 3 25.55 15.40 -26.36
N ALA A 4 25.20 14.70 -25.29
CA ALA A 4 24.29 13.55 -25.33
C ALA A 4 22.92 14.00 -25.87
N ALA A 5 22.56 13.51 -27.06
CA ALA A 5 21.22 13.67 -27.59
C ALA A 5 20.24 12.85 -26.73
N TYR A 6 19.43 13.55 -25.93
CA TYR A 6 18.29 12.93 -25.26
C TYR A 6 17.35 12.37 -26.34
N ARG A 7 17.30 11.04 -26.46
CA ARG A 7 16.26 10.40 -27.26
C ARG A 7 14.95 10.56 -26.51
N GLU A 8 14.08 11.41 -27.03
CA GLU A 8 12.69 11.46 -26.62
C GLU A 8 12.09 10.06 -26.83
N HIS A 9 11.81 9.37 -25.72
CA HIS A 9 11.05 8.13 -25.78
C HIS A 9 9.62 8.48 -26.20
N MET A 10 9.33 8.32 -27.49
CA MET A 10 7.97 8.28 -28.04
C MET A 10 7.08 7.45 -27.12
N GLY A 11 6.07 8.12 -26.57
CA GLY A 11 5.23 7.61 -25.50
C GLY A 11 4.67 6.24 -25.81
N VAL A 12 4.87 5.30 -24.88
CA VAL A 12 4.25 3.98 -24.93
C VAL A 12 2.73 4.17 -25.03
N PRO A 13 2.06 3.57 -26.04
CA PRO A 13 0.62 3.69 -26.16
C PRO A 13 -0.04 3.12 -24.90
N ARG A 14 -0.79 3.98 -24.19
CA ARG A 14 -1.60 3.61 -23.03
C ARG A 14 -2.87 2.88 -23.46
N THR A 15 -2.75 1.82 -24.25
CA THR A 15 -3.85 0.91 -24.56
C THR A 15 -3.86 -0.23 -23.55
N GLY A 16 -4.03 0.13 -22.28
CA GLY A 16 -4.34 -0.81 -21.21
C GLY A 16 -5.54 -0.25 -20.49
N SER A 17 -6.56 -1.09 -20.25
CA SER A 17 -7.64 -0.80 -19.30
C SER A 17 -7.05 -0.01 -18.13
N ARG A 18 -7.52 1.24 -17.95
CA ARG A 18 -6.90 2.21 -17.06
C ARG A 18 -7.00 1.65 -15.65
N THR A 19 -5.98 0.93 -15.21
CA THR A 19 -6.03 0.16 -13.96
C THR A 19 -6.21 1.16 -12.83
N VAL A 20 -7.38 1.12 -12.20
CA VAL A 20 -7.70 2.02 -11.09
C VAL A 20 -7.01 1.48 -9.86
N PHE A 21 -5.94 2.17 -9.46
CA PHE A 21 -5.24 1.88 -8.21
C PHE A 21 -6.00 2.49 -7.03
N ARG A 22 -6.08 1.73 -5.95
CA ARG A 22 -6.61 2.13 -4.65
C ARG A 22 -5.54 1.91 -3.59
N VAL A 23 -5.71 2.56 -2.44
CA VAL A 23 -4.86 2.40 -1.28
C VAL A 23 -5.69 1.82 -0.14
N LEU A 24 -5.33 0.65 0.36
CA LEU A 24 -5.96 0.01 1.50
C LEU A 24 -5.11 0.26 2.74
N ASP A 25 -5.72 0.81 3.78
CA ASP A 25 -5.10 0.86 5.10
C ASP A 25 -5.35 -0.45 5.84
N VAL A 26 -4.29 -1.09 6.34
CA VAL A 26 -4.37 -2.30 7.16
C VAL A 26 -3.58 -2.07 8.44
N THR A 27 -4.19 -2.24 9.59
CA THR A 27 -3.51 -2.16 10.88
C THR A 27 -3.20 -3.56 11.39
N VAL A 28 -1.94 -3.90 11.55
CA VAL A 28 -1.47 -5.22 12.02
C VAL A 28 -0.57 -5.07 13.24
N ALA A 29 -0.32 -6.15 13.97
CA ALA A 29 0.73 -6.17 14.97
C ALA A 29 2.11 -5.99 14.28
N CYS A 30 3.04 -5.31 14.95
CA CYS A 30 4.37 -5.05 14.39
C CYS A 30 5.12 -6.36 14.06
N THR A 31 4.86 -7.44 14.81
CA THR A 31 5.41 -8.77 14.56
C THR A 31 5.00 -9.33 13.20
N ASP A 32 3.76 -9.06 12.77
CA ASP A 32 3.17 -9.66 11.57
C ASP A 32 3.46 -8.82 10.32
N ALA A 33 3.88 -7.57 10.50
CA ALA A 33 4.09 -6.62 9.42
C ALA A 33 5.19 -7.05 8.44
N ALA A 34 6.19 -7.80 8.88
CA ALA A 34 7.21 -8.37 8.00
C ALA A 34 6.61 -9.49 7.11
N ALA A 35 5.83 -10.39 7.70
CA ALA A 35 5.16 -11.48 6.98
C ALA A 35 4.15 -10.94 5.96
N VAL A 36 3.32 -9.96 6.36
CA VAL A 36 2.37 -9.30 5.45
C VAL A 36 3.08 -8.64 4.27
N ARG A 37 4.17 -7.90 4.51
CA ARG A 37 4.95 -7.28 3.41
C ARG A 37 5.55 -8.32 2.47
N HIS A 38 6.07 -9.41 3.01
CA HIS A 38 6.62 -10.50 2.21
C HIS A 38 5.53 -11.15 1.35
N GLN A 39 4.37 -11.48 1.94
CA GLN A 39 3.27 -12.08 1.22
C GLN A 39 2.74 -11.16 0.10
N LEU A 40 2.57 -9.87 0.39
CA LEU A 40 2.11 -8.88 -0.59
C LEU A 40 3.12 -8.64 -1.72
N SER A 41 4.41 -8.92 -1.50
CA SER A 41 5.42 -8.82 -2.56
C SER A 41 5.22 -9.87 -3.68
N GLY A 42 4.51 -10.96 -3.38
CA GLY A 42 4.12 -11.96 -4.37
C GLY A 42 2.89 -11.58 -5.20
N CYS A 43 2.14 -10.55 -4.79
CA CYS A 43 0.93 -10.11 -5.51
C CYS A 43 1.29 -9.08 -6.58
N GLU A 44 1.03 -9.41 -7.84
CA GLU A 44 1.37 -8.53 -8.96
C GLU A 44 0.58 -7.21 -8.93
N GLY A 45 1.31 -6.10 -9.08
CA GLY A 45 0.72 -4.75 -9.08
C GLY A 45 0.36 -4.22 -7.68
N VAL A 46 0.62 -5.01 -6.63
CA VAL A 46 0.42 -4.64 -5.23
C VAL A 46 1.74 -4.19 -4.61
N GLY A 47 1.70 -3.22 -3.70
CA GLY A 47 2.90 -2.79 -2.99
C GLY A 47 2.57 -2.01 -1.73
N VAL A 48 3.41 -2.14 -0.72
CA VAL A 48 3.29 -1.36 0.52
C VAL A 48 3.95 0.00 0.30
N LEU A 49 3.18 1.07 0.41
CA LEU A 49 3.63 2.46 0.24
C LEU A 49 4.28 2.98 1.52
N ARG A 50 3.66 2.68 2.66
CA ARG A 50 4.05 3.24 3.95
C ARG A 50 3.73 2.28 5.08
N CYS A 51 4.59 2.30 6.09
CA CYS A 51 4.40 1.63 7.37
C CYS A 51 4.46 2.70 8.46
N GLU A 52 3.36 2.96 9.15
CA GLU A 52 3.24 3.97 10.21
C GLU A 52 3.00 3.26 11.56
N PRO A 53 3.89 3.41 12.56
CA PRO A 53 3.63 2.88 13.89
C PRO A 53 2.53 3.68 14.59
N LEU A 54 1.54 2.99 15.14
CA LEU A 54 0.46 3.58 15.94
C LEU A 54 0.87 3.56 17.41
N LEU A 55 1.55 4.62 17.85
CA LEU A 55 2.09 4.74 19.21
C LEU A 55 1.01 5.04 20.28
N HIS A 56 -0.14 5.59 19.88
CA HIS A 56 -1.23 5.97 20.80
C HIS A 56 -2.32 4.90 20.97
N ASP A 57 -2.33 3.87 20.10
CA ASP A 57 -3.32 2.77 20.12
C ASP A 57 -2.75 1.48 20.75
N ALA A 58 -1.68 1.60 21.53
CA ALA A 58 -1.24 0.52 22.41
C ALA A 58 -2.28 0.35 23.53
N SER A 59 -3.41 -0.28 23.20
CA SER A 59 -4.37 -0.72 24.21
C SER A 59 -3.63 -1.58 25.22
N ALA A 60 -3.73 -1.20 26.49
CA ALA A 60 -3.02 -1.80 27.61
C ALA A 60 -3.25 -3.32 27.78
N GLU A 61 -4.18 -3.91 27.02
CA GLU A 61 -4.51 -5.34 27.08
C GLU A 61 -3.55 -6.25 26.30
N THR A 62 -2.77 -5.75 25.34
CA THR A 62 -1.92 -6.62 24.49
C THR A 62 -0.44 -6.22 24.44
N ASP A 63 -0.07 -5.03 24.92
CA ASP A 63 1.30 -4.47 24.92
C ASP A 63 2.06 -4.58 23.57
N ALA A 64 1.32 -4.84 22.49
CA ALA A 64 1.85 -5.10 21.17
C ALA A 64 1.74 -3.83 20.34
N LEU A 65 2.89 -3.31 19.90
CA LEU A 65 2.96 -2.18 18.97
C LEU A 65 2.16 -2.51 17.70
N ARG A 66 1.15 -1.70 17.38
CA ARG A 66 0.40 -1.82 16.13
C ARG A 66 1.02 -0.93 15.06
N VAL A 67 1.01 -1.40 13.82
CA VAL A 67 1.50 -0.66 12.66
C VAL A 67 0.43 -0.61 11.58
N ARG A 68 0.27 0.56 10.97
CA ARG A 68 -0.60 0.77 9.82
C ARG A 68 0.20 0.67 8.53
N LEU A 69 -0.17 -0.28 7.70
CA LEU A 69 0.36 -0.50 6.36
C LEU A 69 -0.59 0.14 5.35
N ALA A 70 -0.09 1.11 4.59
CA ALA A 70 -0.78 1.63 3.42
C ALA A 70 -0.39 0.80 2.20
N VAL A 71 -1.31 -0.02 1.70
CA VAL A 71 -1.09 -0.94 0.59
C VAL A 71 -1.71 -0.37 -0.68
N ARG A 72 -0.90 -0.12 -1.71
CA ARG A 72 -1.39 0.16 -3.06
C ARG A 72 -1.77 -1.14 -3.74
N LEU A 73 -2.94 -1.18 -4.36
CA LEU A 73 -3.39 -2.33 -5.15
C LEU A 73 -4.27 -1.92 -6.34
N PRO A 74 -4.35 -2.75 -7.40
CA PRO A 74 -5.41 -2.66 -8.40
C PRO A 74 -6.76 -2.99 -7.76
N ALA A 75 -7.81 -2.23 -8.07
CA ALA A 75 -9.15 -2.48 -7.50
C ALA A 75 -9.67 -3.92 -7.73
N THR A 76 -9.27 -4.56 -8.83
CA THR A 76 -9.63 -5.95 -9.16
C THR A 76 -9.00 -6.99 -8.25
N ARG A 77 -7.90 -6.65 -7.55
CA ARG A 77 -7.14 -7.57 -6.67
C ARG A 77 -7.40 -7.34 -5.19
N TYR A 78 -8.46 -6.61 -4.85
CA TYR A 78 -8.83 -6.33 -3.46
C TYR A 78 -8.98 -7.60 -2.61
N PHE A 79 -9.71 -8.59 -3.12
CA PHE A 79 -9.91 -9.85 -2.40
C PHE A 79 -8.63 -10.67 -2.24
N GLU A 80 -7.75 -10.66 -3.24
CA GLU A 80 -6.45 -11.35 -3.19
C GLU A 80 -5.57 -10.76 -2.07
N VAL A 81 -5.49 -9.43 -2.00
CA VAL A 81 -4.76 -8.70 -0.97
C VAL A 81 -5.36 -8.94 0.41
N LEU A 82 -6.69 -8.88 0.54
CA LEU A 82 -7.38 -9.10 1.80
C LEU A 82 -7.14 -10.53 2.33
N HIS A 83 -7.22 -11.53 1.45
CA HIS A 83 -6.91 -12.91 1.80
C HIS A 83 -5.46 -13.10 2.22
N ALA A 84 -4.50 -12.52 1.49
CA ALA A 84 -3.09 -12.54 1.84
C ALA A 84 -2.80 -11.91 3.21
N VAL A 85 -3.47 -10.79 3.52
CA VAL A 85 -3.36 -10.13 4.83
C VAL A 85 -3.92 -11.03 5.94
N LEU A 86 -5.11 -11.59 5.77
CA LEU A 86 -5.75 -12.43 6.80
C LEU A 86 -4.98 -13.72 7.10
N LEU A 87 -4.29 -14.28 6.10
CA LEU A 87 -3.42 -15.44 6.29
C LEU A 87 -2.22 -15.13 7.19
N CYS A 88 -1.63 -13.94 7.06
CA CYS A 88 -0.44 -13.54 7.80
C CYS A 88 -0.74 -12.81 9.12
N ALA A 89 -1.88 -12.13 9.20
CA ALA A 89 -2.29 -11.32 10.34
C ALA A 89 -3.80 -11.51 10.57
N PRO A 90 -4.24 -12.62 11.20
CA PRO A 90 -5.65 -12.91 11.43
C PRO A 90 -6.31 -11.90 12.38
N GLN A 91 -5.51 -11.26 13.25
CA GLN A 91 -5.94 -10.17 14.14
C GLN A 91 -5.78 -8.77 13.50
N GLY A 92 -5.45 -8.74 12.21
CA GLY A 92 -5.30 -7.51 11.44
C GLY A 92 -6.64 -6.80 11.26
N GLU A 93 -6.65 -5.50 11.50
CA GLU A 93 -7.81 -4.64 11.23
C GLU A 93 -7.71 -4.12 9.80
N ILE A 94 -8.75 -4.39 9.02
CA ILE A 94 -8.88 -3.87 7.67
C ILE A 94 -9.54 -2.49 7.78
N GLY A 95 -8.80 -1.47 7.38
CA GLY A 95 -9.24 -0.08 7.41
C GLY A 95 -9.97 0.34 6.14
N ARG A 96 -9.80 1.61 5.76
CA ARG A 96 -10.49 2.22 4.62
C ARG A 96 -9.78 1.92 3.31
N LEU A 97 -10.58 1.79 2.25
CA LEU A 97 -10.11 1.77 0.87
C LEU A 97 -10.19 3.19 0.30
N LEU A 98 -9.03 3.81 0.11
CA LEU A 98 -8.89 5.19 -0.34
C LEU A 98 -8.57 5.26 -1.84
N SER A 99 -9.01 6.33 -2.48
CA SER A 99 -8.45 6.76 -3.75
C SER A 99 -7.04 7.33 -3.56
N TRP A 100 -6.27 7.38 -4.66
CA TRP A 100 -4.93 7.99 -4.62
C TRP A 100 -4.93 9.45 -4.15
N PRO A 101 -5.84 10.34 -4.61
CA PRO A 101 -5.91 11.72 -4.11
C PRO A 101 -6.23 11.81 -2.62
N GLU A 102 -7.16 10.99 -2.11
CA GLU A 102 -7.48 10.97 -0.68
C GLU A 102 -6.29 10.50 0.17
N HIS A 103 -5.54 9.51 -0.32
CA HIS A 103 -4.30 9.07 0.34
C HIS A 103 -3.26 10.19 0.40
N LEU A 104 -3.02 10.90 -0.71
CA LEU A 104 -2.09 12.04 -0.73
C LEU A 104 -2.52 13.17 0.22
N HIS A 105 -3.82 13.49 0.24
CA HIS A 105 -4.37 14.48 1.17
C HIS A 105 -4.13 14.07 2.63
N ARG A 106 -4.36 12.79 2.97
CA ARG A 106 -4.06 12.23 4.29
C ARG A 106 -2.57 12.29 4.63
N CYS A 107 -1.69 12.10 3.65
CA CYS A 107 -0.24 12.25 3.83
C CYS A 107 0.24 13.70 3.91
N GLY A 108 -0.65 14.69 3.76
CA GLY A 108 -0.29 16.11 3.75
C GLY A 108 0.45 16.55 2.48
N VAL A 109 0.50 15.70 1.45
CA VAL A 109 1.17 15.99 0.18
C VAL A 109 0.14 16.60 -0.77
N ARG A 110 -0.01 17.93 -0.73
CA ARG A 110 -0.71 18.66 -1.79
C ARG A 110 0.28 18.87 -2.93
N HIS A 111 -0.01 18.31 -4.11
CA HIS A 111 0.59 18.81 -5.35
C HIS A 111 -0.15 20.10 -5.69
N GLU A 112 0.51 21.24 -5.52
CA GLU A 112 0.15 22.50 -6.18
C GLU A 112 0.68 22.51 -7.62
#